data_AF-A0A5E6N9U2-F1
#
_entry.id   AF-A0A5E6N9U2-F1
#
_cell.length_a   1.000
_cell.length_b   1.000
_cell.length_c   1.000
_cell.angle_alpha   90.00
_cell.angle_beta   90.00
_cell.angle_gamma   90.00
#
_symmetry.space_group_name_H-M   'P 1'
#
loop_
_entity.id
_entity.type
_entity.pdbx_description
1 polymer ?
#
loop_
_entity_poly.entity_id
_entity_poly.type
_entity_poly.pdbx_seq_one_letter_code
_entity_poly.pdbx_strand_id
1 'polypeptide(L)' 'MDELSEEDKQSVSRARKIQRFLSQPFFVAEVFTGAAGKYVSLKDTISGFKQFLKVSWTTYQSKHSI' A
#
# COMPACT_ATOMS: atom_id res chain seq x y z
N MET A 1 4.98 -9.46 -18.56
CA MET A 1 5.07 -7.99 -18.38
C MET A 1 5.40 -7.34 -19.71
N ASP A 2 6.28 -7.92 -20.52
CA ASP A 2 6.72 -7.34 -21.79
C ASP A 2 5.67 -7.35 -22.91
N GLU A 3 4.60 -8.14 -22.78
CA GLU A 3 3.47 -8.18 -23.73
C GLU A 3 2.34 -7.18 -23.42
N LEU A 4 2.44 -6.43 -22.32
CA LEU A 4 1.41 -5.46 -21.92
C LEU A 4 1.68 -4.10 -22.58
N SER A 5 0.62 -3.34 -22.87
CA SER A 5 0.77 -1.92 -23.21
C SER A 5 1.36 -1.16 -22.03
N GLU A 6 2.00 -0.02 -22.27
CA GLU A 6 2.58 0.80 -21.16
C GLU A 6 1.50 1.24 -20.16
N GLU A 7 0.26 1.43 -20.59
CA GLU A 7 -0.88 1.75 -19.73
C GLU A 7 -1.28 0.56 -18.85
N ASP A 8 -1.29 -0.65 -19.41
CA ASP A 8 -1.58 -1.87 -18.65
C ASP A 8 -0.46 -2.18 -17.64
N LYS A 9 0.81 -1.98 -18.03
CA LYS A 9 1.95 -2.10 -17.11
C LYS A 9 1.80 -1.14 -15.93
N GLN A 10 1.36 0.11 -16.18
CA GLN A 10 1.08 1.05 -15.11
C GLN A 10 -0.07 0.58 -14.21
N SER A 11 -1.16 0.08 -14.79
CA SER A 11 -2.31 -0.43 -14.04
C SER A 11 -1.94 -1.64 -13.16
N VAL A 12 -1.18 -2.60 -13.70
CA VAL A 12 -0.69 -3.75 -12.92
C VAL A 12 0.29 -3.32 -11.83
N SER A 13 1.17 -2.36 -12.11
CA SER A 13 2.08 -1.78 -11.11
C SER A 13 1.30 -1.11 -9.96
N ARG A 14 0.24 -0.36 -10.28
CA ARG A 14 -0.66 0.23 -9.28
C ARG A 14 -1.38 -0.85 -8.48
N ALA A 15 -1.97 -1.86 -9.13
CA ALA A 15 -2.67 -2.95 -8.46
C ALA A 15 -1.78 -3.70 -7.47
N ARG A 16 -0.54 -4.04 -7.86
CA ARG A 16 0.44 -4.68 -6.96
C ARG A 16 0.78 -3.81 -5.75
N LYS A 17 0.83 -2.49 -5.92
CA LYS A 17 1.08 -1.55 -4.83
C LYS A 17 -0.12 -1.44 -3.88
N ILE A 18 -1.36 -1.45 -4.40
CA ILE A 18 -2.58 -1.50 -3.57
C ILE A 18 -2.61 -2.77 -2.73
N GLN A 19 -2.29 -3.91 -3.36
CA GLN A 19 -2.22 -5.20 -2.67
C GLN A 19 -1.28 -5.15 -1.45
N ARG A 20 -0.10 -4.51 -1.60
CA ARG A 20 0.84 -4.33 -0.49
C ARG A 20 0.35 -3.34 0.55
N PHE A 21 -0.28 -2.25 0.15
CA PHE A 21 -0.85 -1.25 1.06
C PHE A 21 -1.93 -1.84 1.98
N LEU A 22 -2.69 -2.83 1.48
CA LEU A 22 -3.68 -3.56 2.27
C LEU A 22 -3.07 -4.53 3.28
N SER A 23 -1.76 -4.81 3.18
CA SER A 23 -1.07 -5.64 4.17
C SER A 23 -0.71 -4.78 5.38
N GLN A 24 -1.07 -5.25 6.58
CA GLN A 24 -0.73 -4.59 7.83
C GLN A 24 -0.18 -5.61 8.85
N PRO A 25 0.80 -5.23 9.67
CA PRO A 25 1.27 -6.08 10.76
C PRO A 25 0.19 -6.20 11.83
N PHE A 26 -0.16 -7.44 12.17
CA PHE A 26 -1.12 -7.74 13.24
C PHE A 26 -0.41 -7.90 14.58
N PHE A 27 -0.99 -7.36 15.65
CA PHE A 27 -0.47 -7.51 17.01
C PHE A 27 -0.24 -8.98 17.42
N VAL A 28 -1.10 -9.90 16.98
CA VAL A 28 -0.96 -11.34 17.26
C VAL A 28 0.18 -11.98 16.47
N ALA A 29 0.51 -11.43 15.30
CA ALA A 29 1.53 -11.96 14.42
C ALA A 29 2.95 -11.49 14.79
N GLU A 30 3.09 -10.49 15.68
CA GLU A 30 4.36 -9.88 16.07
C GLU A 30 5.38 -10.91 16.59
N VAL A 31 4.90 -11.92 17.33
CA VAL A 31 5.74 -13.02 17.86
C VAL A 31 6.38 -13.86 16.74
N PHE A 32 5.76 -13.92 15.56
CA PHE A 32 6.22 -14.71 14.43
C PHE A 32 6.93 -13.88 13.36
N THR A 33 6.51 -12.63 13.16
CA THR A 33 7.03 -11.76 12.08
C THR A 33 8.11 -10.79 12.57
N GLY A 34 8.20 -10.54 13.87
CA GLY A 34 9.06 -9.51 14.46
C GLY A 34 8.61 -8.07 14.13
N ALA A 35 7.52 -7.90 13.39
CA ALA A 35 6.97 -6.59 13.03
C ALA A 35 5.91 -6.17 14.05
N ALA A 36 6.11 -5.00 14.66
CA ALA A 36 5.18 -4.45 15.64
C ALA A 36 3.79 -4.24 15.03
N GLY A 37 2.75 -4.72 15.72
CA GLY A 37 1.38 -4.52 15.28
C GLY A 37 1.02 -3.04 15.17
N LYS A 38 0.27 -2.68 14.12
CA LYS A 38 -0.18 -1.29 13.92
C LYS A 38 -1.69 -1.21 13.84
N TYR A 39 -2.27 -0.31 14.64
CA TYR A 39 -3.67 0.03 14.54
C TYR A 39 -3.85 1.20 13.55
N VAL A 40 -4.74 1.04 12.58
CA VAL A 40 -5.07 2.09 11.60
C VAL A 40 -6.54 2.43 11.73
N SER A 41 -6.84 3.72 11.91
CA SER A 41 -8.22 4.18 12.00
C SER A 41 -8.92 4.15 10.64
N LEU A 42 -10.24 3.98 10.63
CA LEU A 42 -11.03 4.00 9.39
C LEU A 42 -10.81 5.28 8.56
N LYS A 43 -10.69 6.42 9.26
CA LYS A 43 -10.47 7.73 8.62
C LYS A 43 -9.13 7.78 7.89
N ASP A 44 -8.09 7.22 8.50
CA ASP A 44 -6.75 7.17 7.91
C ASP A 44 -6.71 6.21 6.73
N THR A 45 -7.39 5.06 6.82
CA THR A 45 -7.53 4.11 5.71
C THR A 45 -8.19 4.76 4.50
N ILE A 46 -9.31 5.47 4.70
CA ILE A 46 -10.03 6.16 3.61
C ILE A 46 -9.17 7.28 3.00
N SER A 47 -8.47 8.05 3.85
CA SER A 47 -7.59 9.13 3.39
C SER A 47 -6.41 8.59 2.58
N GLY A 48 -5.77 7.52 3.06
CA GLY A 48 -4.67 6.84 2.38
C GLY A 48 -5.09 6.27 1.03
N PHE A 49 -6.24 5.60 0.94
CA PHE A 49 -6.78 5.10 -0.32
C PHE A 49 -7.08 6.22 -1.32
N LYS A 50 -7.68 7.33 -0.86
CA LYS A 50 -7.97 8.48 -1.72
C LYS A 50 -6.69 9.14 -2.25
N GLN A 51 -5.64 9.24 -1.43
CA GLN A 51 -4.34 9.73 -1.89
C GLN A 51 -3.70 8.78 -2.88
N PHE A 52 -3.79 7.47 -2.66
CA PHE A 52 -3.27 6.46 -3.59
C PHE A 52 -3.93 6.57 -4.97
N LEU A 53 -5.24 6.79 -5.03
CA LEU A 53 -5.98 6.92 -6.29
C LEU A 53 -5.70 8.25 -7.02
N LYS A 54 -5.38 9.32 -6.29
CA LYS A 54 -5.15 10.66 -6.86
C LYS A 54 -3.70 10.95 -7.25
N VAL A 55 -2.71 10.36 -6.57
CA VAL A 55 -1.30 10.74 -6.69
C VAL A 55 -0.44 9.55 -7.09
N SER A 56 0.56 9.79 -7.94
CA SER A 56 1.64 8.84 -8.21
C SER A 56 2.29 8.41 -6.89
N TRP A 57 2.12 7.14 -6.52
CA TRP A 57 2.50 6.52 -5.25
C TRP A 57 3.95 6.80 -4.81
N THR A 58 4.83 7.17 -5.74
CA THR A 58 6.21 7.61 -5.49
C THR A 58 6.30 8.71 -4.44
N THR A 59 5.33 9.63 -4.39
CA THR A 59 5.33 10.74 -3.42
C THR A 59 4.82 10.33 -2.03
N TYR A 60 3.99 9.29 -1.94
CA TYR A 60 3.33 8.90 -0.68
C TYR A 60 4.26 8.12 0.27
N GLN A 61 5.11 7.25 -0.28
CA GLN A 61 6.08 6.44 0.48
C GLN A 61 7.08 7.30 1.28
N SER A 62 7.46 8.47 0.76
CA SER A 62 8.37 9.40 1.45
C SER A 62 7.81 9.96 2.76
N LYS A 63 6.49 9.91 2.97
CA LYS A 63 5.83 10.59 4.10
C LYS A 63 5.27 9.64 5.15
N HIS A 64 5.09 8.36 4.83
CA HIS A 64 4.41 7.39 5.70
C HIS A 64 5.11 6.03 5.70
N SER A 65 6.44 6.01 5.85
CA SER A 65 7.17 4.76 6.05
C SER A 65 6.54 4.01 7.24
N ILE A 66 5.78 2.96 6.90
CA ILE A 66 5.36 1.89 7.81
C ILE A 66 6.37 0.77 7.58
#